data_AF-A0A3B1DWD3-F1
#
_entry.id   AF-A0A3B1DWD3-F1
#
_cell.length_a   1.000
_cell.length_b   1.000
_cell.length_c   1.000
_cell.angle_alpha   90.00
_cell.angle_beta   90.00
_cell.angle_gamma   90.00
#
_symmetry.space_group_name_H-M   'P 1'
#
loop_
_entity.id
_entity.type
_entity.pdbx_description
1 polymer ?
#
loop_
_entity_poly.entity_id
_entity_poly.type
_entity_poly.pdbx_seq_one_letter_code
_entity_poly.pdbx_strand_id
1 'polypeptide(L)'
;MINHLLSILTIGSLLLFTACGSSETSVSTGSNPTGGGSTTPTNQNHAPTIDTNFSDISLLENNGTTSYDINISDIEGDDLNLSIESNDTTILTVGKNFTNPLLQANYNGQTLDFNLTTEQNAFGVVKITITVDDGDKNSTTSFDVNVTFDPNRNHVPTIDTNLSNSSLLENSGTTSYYININDADGGELNLSIESSDTTILTVGKNFTNPLQQADYQNQTLDFNLTTAQDALGVVKITITVDDGNKKSIKYFNVNVKAIFHSGDSWRGFEYNTTTSPNAYANDINITIGGATKTYKVGTQRVWLDRNLGATRVCKDLNDSACFGDYYQWGRNTDGHEKITSSTIYTLAADISDVGHGKFIKSITKYNYDWTDSDDNGSKRSANWSKTDGTSICPAGYRVPTVDELIAEISVLGEADAVDSADVFNSFLKLPTAAFRNSFSGSLQEQGLWVYLWSSSVYLARSKDLTILTYGGVSYANNGRASGYPVRCIKD
;
A
#
# COMPACT_ATOMS: atom_id res chain seq x y z
N MET A 1 -1.91 31.27 -22.74
CA MET A 1 -2.06 31.65 -21.33
C MET A 1 -1.15 30.76 -20.53
N ILE A 2 -0.30 31.40 -19.74
CA ILE A 2 0.91 30.89 -19.09
C ILE A 2 0.55 29.85 -18.02
N ASN A 3 1.25 28.71 -17.99
CA ASN A 3 1.27 27.83 -16.82
C ASN A 3 2.73 27.63 -16.37
N HIS A 4 2.94 27.94 -15.09
CA HIS A 4 4.20 28.05 -14.38
C HIS A 4 4.86 26.69 -14.13
N LEU A 5 6.18 26.63 -14.38
CA LEU A 5 7.09 25.67 -13.75
C LEU A 5 7.20 26.00 -12.26
N LEU A 6 7.06 24.98 -11.41
CA LEU A 6 7.40 25.05 -9.98
C LEU A 6 8.56 24.10 -9.71
N SER A 7 9.75 24.68 -9.53
CA SER A 7 10.96 23.99 -9.09
C SER A 7 10.91 23.79 -7.58
N ILE A 8 11.15 22.56 -7.12
CA ILE A 8 11.32 22.21 -5.70
C ILE A 8 12.81 22.35 -5.36
N LEU A 9 13.14 23.32 -4.53
CA LEU A 9 14.46 23.58 -3.97
C LEU A 9 14.44 23.11 -2.50
N THR A 10 15.13 22.02 -2.18
CA THR A 10 15.32 21.57 -0.80
C THR A 10 16.52 22.29 -0.19
N ILE A 11 16.24 23.09 0.84
CA ILE A 11 17.22 23.88 1.61
C ILE A 11 17.82 22.97 2.69
N GLY A 12 19.13 22.74 2.63
CA GLY A 12 19.90 22.13 3.70
C GLY A 12 20.09 23.11 4.87
N SER A 13 19.72 22.68 6.08
CA SER A 13 19.98 23.42 7.31
C SER A 13 21.48 23.35 7.66
N LEU A 14 22.14 24.50 7.53
CA LEU A 14 23.49 24.75 7.99
C LEU A 14 23.40 25.45 9.37
N LEU A 15 23.72 24.73 10.44
CA LEU A 15 23.88 25.31 11.79
C LEU A 15 25.34 25.80 11.92
N LEU A 16 25.54 27.10 11.73
CA LEU A 16 26.74 27.81 12.17
C LEU A 16 26.59 28.20 13.64
N PHE A 17 27.55 27.83 14.49
CA PHE A 17 27.80 28.51 15.76
C PHE A 17 28.91 29.54 15.58
N THR A 18 28.56 30.79 15.84
CA THR A 18 29.45 31.95 15.97
C THR A 18 30.02 32.05 17.39
N ALA A 19 31.33 32.25 17.50
CA ALA A 19 31.94 32.97 18.60
C ALA A 19 33.06 33.85 18.04
N CYS A 20 32.73 35.13 17.80
CA CYS A 20 33.68 36.17 17.43
C CYS A 20 33.92 37.03 18.66
N GLY A 21 35.19 37.11 19.08
CA GLY A 21 35.65 37.99 20.15
C GLY A 21 35.67 39.45 19.68
N SER A 22 35.26 40.35 20.58
CA SER A 22 35.42 41.78 20.44
C SER A 22 36.82 42.22 20.88
N SER A 23 37.54 42.87 19.97
CA SER A 23 38.73 43.67 20.24
C SER A 23 38.36 45.07 20.73
N GLU A 24 39.02 45.56 21.78
CA GLU A 24 39.24 47.00 21.99
C GLU A 24 40.73 47.27 22.22
N THR A 25 41.24 48.27 21.53
CA THR A 25 42.62 48.74 21.50
C THR A 25 42.86 49.92 22.46
N SER A 26 43.98 49.93 23.19
CA SER A 26 44.80 51.14 23.44
C SER A 26 46.17 50.74 24.05
N VAL A 27 47.29 50.90 23.33
CA VAL A 27 48.22 52.05 23.24
C VAL A 27 49.36 52.04 24.28
N SER A 28 50.59 52.03 23.72
CA SER A 28 51.84 52.67 24.17
C SER A 28 52.86 51.95 25.09
N THR A 29 53.94 51.52 24.42
CA THR A 29 55.39 51.72 24.68
C THR A 29 56.03 51.34 26.03
N GLY A 30 57.20 50.68 25.93
CA GLY A 30 58.30 50.88 26.87
C GLY A 30 59.03 49.62 27.37
N SER A 31 60.06 49.21 26.63
CA SER A 31 61.37 48.67 27.10
C SER A 31 61.53 48.08 28.52
N ASN A 32 61.80 46.76 28.57
CA ASN A 32 62.96 46.03 29.14
C ASN A 32 63.63 46.50 30.47
N PRO A 33 64.35 45.60 31.20
CA PRO A 33 63.90 44.51 32.05
C PRO A 33 64.44 44.69 33.49
N THR A 34 63.99 43.86 34.45
CA THR A 34 64.83 43.24 35.51
C THR A 34 63.94 42.56 36.54
N GLY A 35 64.32 41.36 36.96
CA GLY A 35 63.73 40.68 38.10
C GLY A 35 63.49 39.21 37.84
N GLY A 36 64.50 38.40 38.16
CA GLY A 36 64.33 36.95 38.25
C GLY A 36 63.26 36.61 39.28
N GLY A 37 62.38 35.68 38.91
CA GLY A 37 61.34 35.13 39.75
C GLY A 37 61.03 33.72 39.28
N SER A 38 61.53 32.75 40.06
CA SER A 38 61.22 31.33 40.01
C SER A 38 59.76 31.06 39.62
N THR A 39 59.52 30.42 38.47
CA THR A 39 58.24 29.81 38.14
C THR A 39 58.29 28.33 38.48
N THR A 40 57.57 27.93 39.51
CA THR A 40 56.97 26.60 39.63
C THR A 40 56.39 26.18 38.27
N PRO A 41 56.58 24.92 37.81
CA PRO A 41 55.99 24.47 36.56
C PRO A 41 54.47 24.56 36.72
N THR A 42 53.82 25.37 35.89
CA THR A 42 52.39 25.23 35.66
C THR A 42 52.22 23.89 34.94
N ASN A 43 51.55 22.91 35.55
CA ASN A 43 51.07 21.71 34.85
C ASN A 43 50.09 22.17 33.74
N GLN A 44 50.61 22.46 32.56
CA GLN A 44 49.79 22.61 31.36
C GLN A 44 49.60 21.23 30.78
N ASN A 45 48.36 20.76 30.67
CA ASN A 45 48.05 19.53 29.97
C ASN A 45 48.37 19.68 28.47
N HIS A 46 49.03 18.71 27.83
CA HIS A 46 49.28 18.68 26.39
C HIS A 46 48.30 17.75 25.69
N ALA A 47 48.07 17.93 24.39
CA ALA A 47 47.26 16.95 23.67
C ALA A 47 48.11 15.68 23.45
N PRO A 48 47.51 14.48 23.57
CA PRO A 48 48.17 13.24 23.19
C PRO A 48 48.55 13.28 21.70
N THR A 49 49.58 12.54 21.28
CA THR A 49 50.03 12.50 19.89
C THR A 49 49.73 11.16 19.22
N ILE A 50 49.47 11.21 17.92
CA ILE A 50 49.41 10.04 17.05
C ILE A 50 50.75 10.02 16.29
N ASP A 51 51.62 9.09 16.66
CA ASP A 51 53.00 9.05 16.19
C ASP A 51 53.15 8.23 14.89
N THR A 52 52.14 7.42 14.56
CA THR A 52 52.06 6.73 13.27
C THR A 52 51.59 7.67 12.17
N ASN A 53 52.37 7.77 11.09
CA ASN A 53 51.99 8.49 9.89
C ASN A 53 51.22 7.56 8.93
N PHE A 54 49.95 7.85 8.69
CA PHE A 54 49.11 7.13 7.73
C PHE A 54 49.13 7.84 6.38
N SER A 55 49.34 7.08 5.31
CA SER A 55 49.14 7.55 3.93
C SER A 55 47.86 6.93 3.38
N ASP A 56 47.28 7.57 2.37
CA ASP A 56 46.14 6.99 1.65
C ASP A 56 46.55 5.63 1.05
N ILE A 57 45.63 4.67 1.11
CA ILE A 57 45.87 3.30 0.65
C ILE A 57 44.80 2.85 -0.34
N SER A 58 45.13 1.84 -1.13
CA SER A 58 44.17 1.13 -1.98
C SER A 58 44.07 -0.32 -1.55
N LEU A 59 42.84 -0.82 -1.42
CA LEU A 59 42.55 -2.23 -1.16
C LEU A 59 41.64 -2.76 -2.27
N LEU A 60 41.77 -4.03 -2.63
CA LEU A 60 40.74 -4.66 -3.46
C LEU A 60 39.48 -4.88 -2.63
N GLU A 61 38.30 -4.84 -3.24
CA GLU A 61 37.10 -5.33 -2.58
C GLU A 61 37.24 -6.81 -2.21
N ASN A 62 36.54 -7.25 -1.15
CA ASN A 62 36.62 -8.62 -0.66
C ASN A 62 38.06 -9.07 -0.27
N ASN A 63 38.97 -8.14 0.04
CA ASN A 63 40.36 -8.43 0.44
C ASN A 63 40.47 -8.95 1.89
N GLY A 64 39.34 -9.14 2.56
CA GLY A 64 39.29 -9.66 3.93
C GLY A 64 39.74 -8.61 4.94
N THR A 65 40.40 -9.06 6.00
CA THR A 65 40.85 -8.23 7.12
C THR A 65 42.35 -8.00 7.06
N THR A 66 42.76 -6.73 7.12
CA THR A 66 44.17 -6.31 7.19
C THR A 66 44.42 -5.58 8.52
N SER A 67 45.47 -5.98 9.24
CA SER A 67 45.88 -5.34 10.50
C SER A 67 46.86 -4.17 10.23
N TYR A 68 46.72 -3.10 11.02
CA TYR A 68 47.51 -1.88 10.99
C TYR A 68 47.97 -1.51 12.39
N ASP A 69 49.25 -1.23 12.51
CA ASP A 69 49.88 -0.79 13.75
C ASP A 69 49.68 0.72 13.97
N ILE A 70 49.46 1.11 15.23
CA ILE A 70 49.37 2.50 15.67
C ILE A 70 50.19 2.71 16.95
N ASN A 71 51.02 3.75 16.92
CA ASN A 71 51.76 4.25 18.07
C ASN A 71 51.15 5.60 18.47
N ILE A 72 50.86 5.76 19.76
CA ILE A 72 50.36 6.99 20.36
C ILE A 72 51.21 7.28 21.60
N SER A 73 51.32 8.55 21.97
CA SER A 73 51.97 8.93 23.21
C SER A 73 51.28 10.12 23.88
N ASP A 74 51.55 10.27 25.16
CA ASP A 74 51.08 11.39 25.97
C ASP A 74 52.17 11.73 26.98
N ILE A 75 52.50 13.01 27.10
CA ILE A 75 53.67 13.46 27.86
C ILE A 75 53.37 13.53 29.37
N GLU A 76 52.11 13.76 29.75
CA GLU A 76 51.64 13.72 31.14
C GLU A 76 51.45 12.28 31.63
N GLY A 77 51.17 11.35 30.73
CA GLY A 77 50.92 9.96 31.05
C GLY A 77 49.46 9.66 31.40
N ASP A 78 48.54 10.48 30.92
CA ASP A 78 47.11 10.35 31.20
C ASP A 78 46.53 9.09 30.52
N ASP A 79 45.37 8.65 31.02
CA ASP A 79 44.62 7.53 30.44
C ASP A 79 43.95 8.01 29.13
N LEU A 80 44.15 7.26 28.04
CA LEU A 80 43.72 7.69 26.71
C LEU A 80 42.48 6.95 26.21
N ASN A 81 41.61 7.63 25.47
CA ASN A 81 40.56 7.04 24.67
C ASN A 81 40.93 7.12 23.18
N LEU A 82 41.20 5.96 22.58
CA LEU A 82 41.48 5.86 21.15
C LEU A 82 40.21 5.49 20.38
N SER A 83 39.76 6.33 19.45
CA SER A 83 38.73 6.00 18.47
C SER A 83 39.29 5.92 17.06
N ILE A 84 38.80 4.94 16.31
CA ILE A 84 39.12 4.70 14.90
C ILE A 84 37.81 4.34 14.23
N GLU A 85 37.38 5.14 13.26
CA GLU A 85 36.06 5.06 12.66
C GLU A 85 36.11 5.21 11.15
N SER A 86 35.30 4.42 10.45
CA SER A 86 35.02 4.57 9.01
C SER A 86 33.77 5.42 8.83
N ASN A 87 33.80 6.35 7.88
CA ASN A 87 32.64 7.15 7.53
C ASN A 87 31.55 6.37 6.76
N ASP A 88 31.89 5.22 6.16
CA ASP A 88 30.96 4.35 5.45
C ASP A 88 31.27 2.88 5.73
N THR A 89 30.52 2.31 6.67
CA THR A 89 30.63 0.91 7.08
C THR A 89 29.98 -0.06 6.11
N THR A 90 29.28 0.42 5.08
CA THR A 90 28.75 -0.44 4.01
C THR A 90 29.83 -0.85 3.01
N ILE A 91 30.99 -0.17 3.03
CA ILE A 91 32.15 -0.45 2.19
C ILE A 91 33.29 -1.07 3.00
N LEU A 92 33.57 -0.53 4.19
CA LEU A 92 34.70 -0.98 5.00
C LEU A 92 34.48 -0.74 6.49
N THR A 93 34.72 -1.77 7.28
CA THR A 93 34.55 -1.78 8.74
C THR A 93 35.88 -1.77 9.48
N VAL A 94 35.87 -1.18 10.69
CA VAL A 94 37.03 -1.07 11.58
C VAL A 94 36.83 -2.01 12.78
N GLY A 95 37.77 -2.94 12.98
CA GLY A 95 37.87 -3.76 14.19
C GLY A 95 38.98 -3.26 15.10
N LYS A 96 38.69 -2.96 16.36
CA LYS A 96 39.69 -2.48 17.33
C LYS A 96 40.23 -3.67 18.12
N ASN A 97 41.56 -3.82 18.21
CA ASN A 97 42.19 -4.91 18.97
C ASN A 97 42.66 -4.46 20.38
N PHE A 98 42.15 -3.31 20.82
CA PHE A 98 42.40 -2.72 22.14
C PHE A 98 41.08 -2.40 22.84
N THR A 99 41.14 -2.11 24.13
CA THR A 99 39.97 -1.73 24.94
C THR A 99 40.28 -0.41 25.65
N ASN A 100 39.37 0.56 25.53
CA ASN A 100 39.45 1.82 26.24
C ASN A 100 38.90 1.71 27.68
N PRO A 101 39.37 2.55 28.62
CA PRO A 101 40.49 3.49 28.47
C PRO A 101 41.84 2.76 28.41
N LEU A 102 42.79 3.33 27.66
CA LEU A 102 44.16 2.85 27.56
C LEU A 102 44.97 3.46 28.71
N LEU A 103 45.37 2.62 29.68
CA LEU A 103 46.25 3.07 30.75
C LEU A 103 47.65 3.35 30.18
N GLN A 104 48.45 4.18 30.87
CA GLN A 104 49.81 4.52 30.42
C GLN A 104 50.66 3.30 30.03
N ALA A 105 50.55 2.18 30.77
CA ALA A 105 51.28 0.94 30.48
C ALA A 105 50.86 0.25 29.17
N ASN A 106 49.68 0.58 28.63
CA ASN A 106 49.13 0.00 27.41
C ASN A 106 49.62 0.69 26.13
N TYR A 107 50.06 1.94 26.20
CA TYR A 107 50.52 2.70 25.02
C TYR A 107 51.97 3.17 25.11
N ASN A 108 52.51 3.42 26.30
CA ASN A 108 53.86 3.95 26.44
C ASN A 108 54.91 2.88 26.08
N GLY A 109 55.55 3.03 24.92
CA GLY A 109 56.50 2.05 24.39
C GLY A 109 55.87 0.74 23.93
N GLN A 110 54.54 0.72 23.75
CA GLN A 110 53.79 -0.40 23.20
C GLN A 110 53.21 -0.01 21.83
N THR A 111 53.10 -0.98 20.94
CA THR A 111 52.39 -0.81 19.66
C THR A 111 51.00 -1.43 19.81
N LEU A 112 49.98 -0.63 19.46
CA LEU A 112 48.60 -1.09 19.38
C LEU A 112 48.29 -1.41 17.92
N ASP A 113 47.21 -2.16 17.68
CA ASP A 113 46.76 -2.47 16.33
C ASP A 113 45.24 -2.37 16.18
N PHE A 114 44.82 -2.20 14.93
CA PHE A 114 43.43 -2.23 14.51
C PHE A 114 43.33 -2.89 13.14
N ASN A 115 42.14 -3.36 12.83
CA ASN A 115 41.84 -4.11 11.63
C ASN A 115 40.93 -3.29 10.72
N LEU A 116 41.23 -3.26 9.43
CA LEU A 116 40.30 -2.82 8.39
C LEU A 116 39.78 -4.05 7.65
N THR A 117 38.45 -4.15 7.49
CA THR A 117 37.82 -5.25 6.74
C THR A 117 36.97 -4.68 5.62
N THR A 118 37.25 -5.08 4.37
CA THR A 118 36.43 -4.68 3.22
C THR A 118 35.14 -5.50 3.19
N GLU A 119 33.99 -4.83 3.00
CA GLU A 119 32.70 -5.48 2.88
C GLU A 119 32.51 -6.20 1.54
N GLN A 120 31.55 -7.12 1.51
CA GLN A 120 31.37 -7.99 0.35
C GLN A 120 30.77 -7.25 -0.85
N ASN A 121 31.43 -7.32 -2.01
CA ASN A 121 31.02 -6.65 -3.26
C ASN A 121 30.81 -5.12 -3.11
N ALA A 122 31.57 -4.47 -2.24
CA ALA A 122 31.48 -3.04 -2.00
C ALA A 122 32.81 -2.35 -2.35
N PHE A 123 32.71 -1.24 -3.08
CA PHE A 123 33.86 -0.46 -3.54
C PHE A 123 33.54 1.03 -3.45
N GLY A 124 34.58 1.84 -3.34
CA GLY A 124 34.48 3.28 -3.16
C GLY A 124 35.58 3.81 -2.24
N VAL A 125 35.61 5.13 -2.07
CA VAL A 125 36.57 5.79 -1.20
C VAL A 125 35.93 6.01 0.17
N VAL A 126 36.52 5.43 1.20
CA VAL A 126 36.14 5.67 2.60
C VAL A 126 37.22 6.46 3.32
N LYS A 127 36.84 7.23 4.32
CA LYS A 127 37.76 7.98 5.18
C LYS A 127 37.83 7.33 6.55
N ILE A 128 39.04 6.99 6.98
CA ILE A 128 39.30 6.51 8.33
C ILE A 128 39.71 7.71 9.18
N THR A 129 38.96 7.97 10.25
CA THR A 129 39.27 9.02 11.23
C THR A 129 39.79 8.38 12.50
N ILE A 130 40.95 8.84 12.96
CA ILE A 130 41.61 8.37 14.18
C ILE A 130 41.67 9.55 15.14
N THR A 131 41.16 9.37 16.35
CA THR A 131 41.18 10.37 17.42
C THR A 131 41.71 9.75 18.70
N VAL A 132 42.68 10.40 19.34
CA VAL A 132 43.17 10.07 20.68
C VAL A 132 42.86 11.23 21.62
N ASP A 133 42.23 10.93 22.76
CA ASP A 133 41.68 11.90 23.71
C ASP A 133 42.12 11.54 25.14
N ASP A 134 42.66 12.50 25.90
CA ASP A 134 43.15 12.34 27.29
C ASP A 134 42.11 12.74 28.35
N GLY A 135 40.89 13.12 27.93
CA GLY A 135 39.82 13.66 28.77
C GLY A 135 39.70 15.19 28.76
N ASP A 136 40.73 15.91 28.30
CA ASP A 136 40.84 17.37 28.28
C ASP A 136 41.14 17.92 26.86
N LYS A 137 42.01 17.25 26.11
CA LYS A 137 42.47 17.58 24.75
C LYS A 137 42.50 16.32 23.88
N ASN A 138 42.46 16.54 22.57
CA ASN A 138 42.59 15.45 21.61
C ASN A 138 43.48 15.82 20.43
N SER A 139 44.00 14.77 19.79
CA SER A 139 44.61 14.82 18.47
C SER A 139 43.82 13.94 17.52
N THR A 140 43.61 14.43 16.30
CA THR A 140 42.88 13.71 15.24
C THR A 140 43.68 13.71 13.95
N THR A 141 43.70 12.57 13.27
CA THR A 141 44.21 12.43 11.90
C THR A 141 43.25 11.59 11.05
N SER A 142 43.41 11.63 9.74
CA SER A 142 42.62 10.81 8.83
C SER A 142 43.41 10.45 7.59
N PHE A 143 43.08 9.30 6.99
CA PHE A 143 43.56 8.88 5.68
C PHE A 143 42.41 8.26 4.89
N ASP A 144 42.50 8.33 3.57
CA ASP A 144 41.51 7.74 2.68
C ASP A 144 41.92 6.30 2.31
N VAL A 145 40.93 5.42 2.26
CA VAL A 145 41.06 4.04 1.79
C VAL A 145 40.21 3.91 0.53
N ASN A 146 40.87 3.76 -0.61
CA ASN A 146 40.20 3.50 -1.88
C ASN A 146 40.01 1.99 -2.06
N VAL A 147 38.80 1.49 -1.75
CA VAL A 147 38.42 0.10 -2.03
C VAL A 147 38.05 0.00 -3.50
N THR A 148 38.88 -0.69 -4.29
CA THR A 148 38.74 -0.80 -5.73
C THR A 148 38.15 -2.14 -6.15
N PHE A 149 37.45 -2.13 -7.28
CA PHE A 149 36.93 -3.33 -7.93
C PHE A 149 38.01 -4.40 -8.16
N ASP A 150 37.68 -5.68 -7.91
CA ASP A 150 38.58 -6.80 -8.20
C ASP A 150 38.22 -7.46 -9.55
N PRO A 151 38.96 -7.19 -10.64
CA PRO A 151 38.65 -7.72 -11.96
C PRO A 151 38.87 -9.23 -12.10
N ASN A 152 39.48 -9.89 -11.11
CA ASN A 152 39.74 -11.33 -11.14
C ASN A 152 38.67 -12.15 -10.39
N ARG A 153 37.67 -11.48 -9.80
CA ARG A 153 36.57 -12.14 -9.11
C ARG A 153 35.27 -11.88 -9.85
N ASN A 154 34.45 -12.92 -9.94
CA ASN A 154 33.10 -12.81 -10.47
C ASN A 154 32.18 -12.20 -9.41
N HIS A 155 31.39 -11.20 -9.78
CA HIS A 155 30.36 -10.55 -9.00
C HIS A 155 29.02 -11.24 -9.21
N VAL A 156 28.04 -10.97 -8.33
CA VAL A 156 26.69 -11.52 -8.52
C VAL A 156 25.90 -10.50 -9.33
N PRO A 157 25.22 -10.90 -10.42
CA PRO A 157 24.33 -9.99 -11.14
C PRO A 157 23.23 -9.46 -10.22
N THR A 158 22.86 -8.19 -10.34
CA THR A 158 21.78 -7.61 -9.53
C THR A 158 20.50 -7.51 -10.33
N ILE A 159 19.37 -7.64 -9.63
CA ILE A 159 18.02 -7.59 -10.19
C ILE A 159 17.29 -6.42 -9.54
N ASP A 160 16.79 -5.50 -10.34
CA ASP A 160 15.83 -4.47 -9.94
C ASP A 160 14.56 -4.57 -10.80
N THR A 161 13.38 -4.47 -10.19
CA THR A 161 12.10 -4.68 -10.88
C THR A 161 10.97 -3.94 -10.18
N ASN A 162 9.96 -3.50 -10.93
CA ASN A 162 8.73 -2.94 -10.36
C ASN A 162 7.74 -4.02 -9.86
N LEU A 163 8.03 -5.31 -10.07
CA LEU A 163 7.22 -6.37 -9.52
C LEU A 163 7.39 -6.41 -7.99
N SER A 164 6.26 -6.52 -7.29
CA SER A 164 6.19 -6.67 -5.84
C SER A 164 5.10 -7.66 -5.47
N ASN A 165 5.09 -8.11 -4.21
CA ASN A 165 3.99 -8.92 -3.69
C ASN A 165 2.68 -8.15 -3.86
N SER A 166 1.74 -8.73 -4.60
CA SER A 166 0.56 -8.01 -5.08
C SER A 166 -0.63 -8.94 -5.29
N SER A 167 -1.76 -8.37 -5.70
CA SER A 167 -2.92 -9.14 -6.15
C SER A 167 -3.38 -8.69 -7.52
N LEU A 168 -3.74 -9.66 -8.35
CA LEU A 168 -4.40 -9.46 -9.63
C LEU A 168 -5.82 -10.02 -9.55
N LEU A 169 -6.69 -9.56 -10.44
CA LEU A 169 -8.01 -10.16 -10.60
C LEU A 169 -7.91 -11.27 -11.65
N GLU A 170 -8.60 -12.38 -11.45
CA GLU A 170 -8.79 -13.35 -12.53
C GLU A 170 -9.40 -12.63 -13.74
N ASN A 171 -9.09 -13.12 -14.95
CA ASN A 171 -9.57 -12.52 -16.19
C ASN A 171 -9.20 -11.03 -16.39
N SER A 172 -8.27 -10.46 -15.62
CA SER A 172 -7.75 -9.11 -15.85
C SER A 172 -6.88 -8.98 -17.11
N GLY A 173 -6.57 -10.11 -17.76
CA GLY A 173 -5.72 -10.16 -18.94
C GLY A 173 -4.24 -10.01 -18.58
N THR A 174 -3.51 -9.27 -19.40
CA THR A 174 -2.05 -9.15 -19.34
C THR A 174 -1.62 -7.86 -18.64
N THR A 175 -0.76 -7.97 -17.63
CA THR A 175 -0.14 -6.83 -16.93
C THR A 175 1.36 -6.80 -17.21
N SER A 176 1.90 -5.64 -17.58
CA SER A 176 3.31 -5.46 -17.92
C SER A 176 4.15 -5.05 -16.72
N TYR A 177 5.37 -5.58 -16.67
CA TYR A 177 6.40 -5.33 -15.68
C TYR A 177 7.75 -5.16 -16.37
N TYR A 178 8.70 -4.59 -15.64
CA TYR A 178 10.05 -4.41 -16.14
C TYR A 178 11.10 -4.94 -15.17
N ILE A 179 12.27 -5.25 -15.72
CA ILE A 179 13.46 -5.62 -14.97
C ILE A 179 14.67 -4.86 -15.50
N ASN A 180 15.44 -4.30 -14.59
CA ASN A 180 16.77 -3.75 -14.83
C ASN A 180 17.78 -4.73 -14.23
N ILE A 181 18.79 -5.11 -15.00
CA ILE A 181 19.84 -6.01 -14.56
C ILE A 181 21.15 -5.24 -14.64
N ASN A 182 21.97 -5.34 -13.60
CA ASN A 182 23.33 -4.85 -13.64
C ASN A 182 24.28 -5.96 -13.26
N ASP A 183 25.31 -6.15 -14.05
CA ASP A 183 26.39 -7.07 -13.75
C ASP A 183 27.71 -6.36 -13.96
N ALA A 184 28.57 -6.41 -12.95
CA ALA A 184 29.83 -5.67 -12.93
C ALA A 184 30.90 -6.33 -13.79
N ASP A 185 30.81 -7.65 -13.99
CA ASP A 185 31.75 -8.41 -14.81
C ASP A 185 31.46 -8.22 -16.31
N GLY A 186 30.20 -8.01 -16.65
CA GLY A 186 29.75 -7.92 -18.03
C GLY A 186 29.56 -9.31 -18.66
N GLY A 187 29.46 -9.35 -19.99
CA GLY A 187 29.33 -10.61 -20.71
C GLY A 187 27.89 -11.08 -20.89
N GLU A 188 27.72 -12.40 -21.03
CA GLU A 188 26.43 -13.02 -21.32
C GLU A 188 25.68 -13.40 -20.04
N LEU A 189 24.40 -13.07 -19.97
CA LEU A 189 23.52 -13.44 -18.86
C LEU A 189 22.38 -14.33 -19.32
N ASN A 190 21.95 -15.24 -18.46
CA ASN A 190 20.72 -16.01 -18.63
C ASN A 190 19.66 -15.51 -17.65
N LEU A 191 18.59 -14.91 -18.18
CA LEU A 191 17.43 -14.46 -17.40
C LEU A 191 16.31 -15.50 -17.47
N SER A 192 15.88 -16.04 -16.33
CA SER A 192 14.65 -16.81 -16.21
C SER A 192 13.62 -16.09 -15.34
N ILE A 193 12.36 -16.12 -15.79
CA ILE A 193 11.19 -15.66 -15.04
C ILE A 193 10.17 -16.79 -15.13
N GLU A 194 9.79 -17.35 -13.99
CA GLU A 194 8.99 -18.56 -13.89
C GLU A 194 7.83 -18.38 -12.92
N SER A 195 6.68 -18.92 -13.30
CA SER A 195 5.50 -19.04 -12.45
C SER A 195 5.48 -20.43 -11.82
N SER A 196 5.21 -20.49 -10.52
CA SER A 196 5.03 -21.76 -9.81
C SER A 196 3.77 -22.51 -10.24
N ASP A 197 2.80 -21.83 -10.85
CA ASP A 197 1.56 -22.42 -11.36
C ASP A 197 1.07 -21.67 -12.60
N THR A 198 1.40 -22.22 -13.77
CA THR A 198 1.01 -21.67 -15.07
C THR A 198 -0.46 -21.88 -15.40
N THR A 199 -1.19 -22.68 -14.62
CA THR A 199 -2.65 -22.83 -14.81
C THR A 199 -3.42 -21.64 -14.23
N ILE A 200 -2.79 -20.84 -13.36
CA ILE A 200 -3.36 -19.64 -12.76
C ILE A 200 -2.75 -18.37 -13.39
N LEU A 201 -1.43 -18.34 -13.56
CA LEU A 201 -0.72 -17.14 -13.99
C LEU A 201 0.47 -17.50 -14.88
N THR A 202 0.46 -17.05 -16.13
CA THR A 202 1.54 -17.32 -17.10
C THR A 202 2.47 -16.12 -17.24
N VAL A 203 3.73 -16.38 -17.58
CA VAL A 203 4.74 -15.35 -17.82
C VAL A 203 5.00 -15.23 -19.33
N GLY A 204 4.75 -14.06 -19.91
CA GLY A 204 5.20 -13.71 -21.25
C GLY A 204 6.52 -12.94 -21.20
N LYS A 205 7.49 -13.32 -22.03
CA LYS A 205 8.83 -12.73 -22.08
C LYS A 205 9.02 -12.06 -23.44
N ASN A 206 9.63 -10.88 -23.47
CA ASN A 206 9.98 -10.19 -24.72
C ASN A 206 11.51 -10.06 -24.89
N PHE A 207 12.24 -11.08 -24.45
CA PHE A 207 13.69 -11.17 -24.56
C PHE A 207 14.07 -12.61 -24.90
N THR A 208 15.28 -12.80 -25.43
CA THR A 208 15.82 -14.12 -25.78
C THR A 208 17.17 -14.29 -25.09
N ASN A 209 17.40 -15.47 -24.50
CA ASN A 209 18.69 -15.80 -23.91
C ASN A 209 19.65 -16.43 -24.95
N PRO A 210 20.97 -16.31 -24.73
CA PRO A 210 21.60 -15.48 -23.70
C PRO A 210 21.46 -13.98 -24.00
N LEU A 211 21.27 -13.18 -22.95
CA LEU A 211 21.32 -11.73 -23.02
C LEU A 211 22.77 -11.29 -23.22
N GLN A 212 23.04 -10.48 -24.23
CA GLN A 212 24.33 -9.83 -24.41
C GLN A 212 24.42 -8.59 -23.51
N GLN A 213 25.63 -8.12 -23.21
CA GLN A 213 25.84 -6.94 -22.38
C GLN A 213 25.03 -5.71 -22.82
N ALA A 214 24.88 -5.51 -24.14
CA ALA A 214 24.09 -4.42 -24.71
C ALA A 214 22.58 -4.54 -24.44
N ASP A 215 22.07 -5.73 -24.14
CA ASP A 215 20.64 -6.00 -23.92
C ASP A 215 20.19 -5.62 -22.51
N TYR A 216 21.10 -5.59 -21.52
CA TYR A 216 20.77 -5.30 -20.13
C TYR A 216 21.45 -4.05 -19.55
N GLN A 217 22.64 -3.69 -20.02
CA GLN A 217 23.39 -2.59 -19.43
C GLN A 217 22.73 -1.25 -19.78
N ASN A 218 22.25 -0.53 -18.76
CA ASN A 218 21.45 0.69 -18.90
C ASN A 218 20.19 0.51 -19.77
N GLN A 219 19.69 -0.73 -19.87
CA GLN A 219 18.47 -1.07 -20.57
C GLN A 219 17.44 -1.64 -19.60
N THR A 220 16.19 -1.60 -20.02
CA THR A 220 15.06 -2.16 -19.29
C THR A 220 14.47 -3.28 -20.14
N LEU A 221 14.27 -4.44 -19.53
CA LEU A 221 13.68 -5.62 -20.18
C LEU A 221 12.23 -5.77 -19.72
N ASP A 222 11.32 -5.92 -20.67
CA ASP A 222 9.90 -6.07 -20.39
C ASP A 222 9.49 -7.55 -20.29
N PHE A 223 8.61 -7.82 -19.33
CA PHE A 223 7.87 -9.08 -19.25
C PHE A 223 6.43 -8.80 -18.85
N ASN A 224 5.57 -9.80 -18.97
CA ASN A 224 4.18 -9.67 -18.59
C ASN A 224 3.68 -10.90 -17.84
N LEU A 225 2.66 -10.66 -17.00
CA LEU A 225 1.91 -11.70 -16.31
C LEU A 225 0.49 -11.71 -16.86
N THR A 226 -0.01 -12.87 -17.25
CA THR A 226 -1.37 -13.05 -17.77
C THR A 226 -2.14 -13.98 -16.85
N THR A 227 -3.26 -13.51 -16.31
CA THR A 227 -4.15 -14.33 -15.49
C THR A 227 -4.95 -15.28 -16.37
N ALA A 228 -5.02 -16.55 -15.96
CA ALA A 228 -5.86 -17.54 -16.62
C ALA A 228 -7.33 -17.33 -16.23
N GLN A 229 -8.22 -17.85 -17.07
CA GLN A 229 -9.65 -17.78 -16.84
C GLN A 229 -10.09 -18.74 -15.74
N ASP A 230 -10.90 -18.21 -14.81
CA ASP A 230 -11.55 -18.94 -13.73
C ASP A 230 -10.54 -19.68 -12.80
N ALA A 231 -9.34 -19.11 -12.68
CA ALA A 231 -8.21 -19.70 -11.96
C ALA A 231 -7.72 -18.77 -10.86
N LEU A 232 -7.71 -19.29 -9.63
CA LEU A 232 -7.49 -18.53 -8.41
C LEU A 232 -6.37 -19.11 -7.58
N GLY A 233 -5.66 -18.25 -6.86
CA GLY A 233 -4.69 -18.67 -5.87
C GLY A 233 -3.47 -17.78 -5.78
N VAL A 234 -2.59 -18.14 -4.84
CA VAL A 234 -1.31 -17.46 -4.67
C VAL A 234 -0.26 -18.17 -5.50
N VAL A 235 0.28 -17.46 -6.48
CA VAL A 235 1.34 -17.93 -7.38
C VAL A 235 2.65 -17.27 -6.99
N LYS A 236 3.74 -18.04 -6.94
CA LYS A 236 5.09 -17.50 -6.74
C LYS A 236 5.77 -17.27 -8.10
N ILE A 237 6.15 -16.03 -8.36
CA ILE A 237 7.03 -15.67 -9.48
C ILE A 237 8.47 -15.70 -8.99
N THR A 238 9.31 -16.44 -9.72
CA THR A 238 10.76 -16.54 -9.47
C THR A 238 11.50 -15.89 -10.62
N ILE A 239 12.31 -14.88 -10.32
CA ILE A 239 13.23 -14.24 -11.27
C ILE A 239 14.64 -14.70 -10.94
N THR A 240 15.37 -15.23 -11.92
CA THR A 240 16.76 -15.68 -11.80
C THR A 240 17.61 -15.03 -12.88
N VAL A 241 18.74 -14.46 -12.50
CA VAL A 241 19.79 -14.01 -13.43
C VAL A 241 21.06 -14.78 -13.13
N ASP A 242 21.68 -15.35 -14.15
CA ASP A 242 22.83 -16.25 -14.08
C ASP A 242 23.89 -15.84 -15.10
N ASP A 243 25.11 -15.53 -14.64
CA ASP A 243 26.26 -15.19 -15.50
C ASP A 243 27.10 -16.44 -15.89
N GLY A 244 26.65 -17.64 -15.50
CA GLY A 244 27.34 -18.91 -15.70
C GLY A 244 28.21 -19.33 -14.50
N ASN A 245 28.57 -18.41 -13.61
CA ASN A 245 29.37 -18.63 -12.40
C ASN A 245 28.56 -18.38 -11.12
N LYS A 246 27.81 -17.27 -11.06
CA LYS A 246 26.99 -16.83 -9.93
C LYS A 246 25.58 -16.48 -10.39
N LYS A 247 24.64 -16.54 -9.44
CA LYS A 247 23.22 -16.28 -9.70
C LYS A 247 22.60 -15.37 -8.66
N SER A 248 21.65 -14.57 -9.10
CA SER A 248 20.75 -13.80 -8.25
C SER A 248 19.32 -14.26 -8.44
N ILE A 249 18.56 -14.38 -7.36
CA ILE A 249 17.19 -14.88 -7.37
C ILE A 249 16.30 -13.95 -6.55
N LYS A 250 15.15 -13.53 -7.11
CA LYS A 250 14.07 -12.83 -6.39
C LYS A 250 12.76 -13.61 -6.48
N TYR A 251 11.97 -13.52 -5.42
CA TYR A 251 10.65 -14.16 -5.31
C TYR A 251 9.56 -13.15 -5.03
N PHE A 252 8.42 -13.30 -5.71
CA PHE A 252 7.24 -12.48 -5.50
C PHE A 252 5.99 -13.36 -5.45
N ASN A 253 5.13 -13.14 -4.46
CA ASN A 253 3.83 -13.79 -4.37
C ASN A 253 2.76 -12.90 -5.02
N VAL A 254 2.07 -13.42 -6.03
CA VAL A 254 0.95 -12.77 -6.70
C VAL A 254 -0.33 -13.53 -6.36
N ASN A 255 -1.27 -12.87 -5.70
CA ASN A 255 -2.57 -13.45 -5.34
C ASN A 255 -3.61 -13.13 -6.42
N VAL A 256 -3.99 -14.12 -7.23
CA VAL A 256 -5.06 -14.00 -8.22
C VAL A 256 -6.41 -14.22 -7.53
N LYS A 257 -7.22 -13.15 -7.48
CA LYS A 257 -8.49 -13.08 -6.76
C LYS A 257 -9.68 -13.20 -7.71
N ALA A 258 -10.77 -13.72 -7.19
CA ALA A 258 -12.00 -13.89 -7.96
C ALA A 258 -12.64 -12.57 -8.38
N ILE A 259 -13.32 -12.58 -9.52
CA ILE A 259 -14.24 -11.52 -9.94
C ILE A 259 -15.44 -12.12 -10.65
N PHE A 260 -16.62 -11.60 -10.34
CA PHE A 260 -17.86 -12.07 -10.94
C PHE A 260 -18.03 -11.54 -12.37
N HIS A 261 -18.34 -12.44 -13.30
CA HIS A 261 -18.64 -12.18 -14.70
C HIS A 261 -20.13 -12.35 -15.00
N SER A 262 -20.61 -11.68 -16.05
CA SER A 262 -21.98 -11.86 -16.52
C SER A 262 -22.20 -13.31 -16.96
N GLY A 263 -23.20 -13.98 -16.39
CA GLY A 263 -23.47 -15.39 -16.61
C GLY A 263 -22.94 -16.30 -15.50
N ASP A 264 -22.24 -15.75 -14.50
CA ASP A 264 -21.77 -16.54 -13.36
C ASP A 264 -22.91 -16.85 -12.39
N SER A 265 -22.75 -17.97 -11.68
CA SER A 265 -23.67 -18.37 -10.61
C SER A 265 -23.24 -17.81 -9.26
N TRP A 266 -24.15 -17.14 -8.57
CA TRP A 266 -23.99 -16.66 -7.20
C TRP A 266 -25.11 -17.20 -6.30
N ARG A 267 -24.74 -17.96 -5.27
CA ARG A 267 -25.68 -18.55 -4.28
C ARG A 267 -26.86 -19.31 -4.91
N GLY A 268 -26.59 -20.04 -6.00
CA GLY A 268 -27.56 -20.89 -6.69
C GLY A 268 -28.37 -20.20 -7.79
N PHE A 269 -28.04 -18.95 -8.15
CA PHE A 269 -28.69 -18.21 -9.24
C PHE A 269 -27.66 -17.66 -10.21
N GLU A 270 -27.94 -17.75 -11.51
CA GLU A 270 -27.16 -17.10 -12.56
C GLU A 270 -27.56 -15.62 -12.68
N TYR A 271 -26.58 -14.71 -12.63
CA TYR A 271 -26.80 -13.28 -12.84
C TYR A 271 -26.06 -12.79 -14.07
N ASN A 272 -26.73 -11.96 -14.87
CA ASN A 272 -26.02 -11.14 -15.85
C ASN A 272 -25.72 -9.77 -15.27
N THR A 273 -24.95 -8.99 -16.01
CA THR A 273 -24.65 -7.60 -15.65
C THR A 273 -25.35 -6.63 -16.60
N THR A 274 -25.76 -5.49 -16.09
CA THR A 274 -26.29 -4.36 -16.86
C THR A 274 -25.43 -3.12 -16.56
N THR A 275 -25.28 -2.23 -17.53
CA THR A 275 -24.47 -1.02 -17.39
C THR A 275 -25.39 0.19 -17.52
N SER A 276 -25.21 1.19 -16.66
CA SER A 276 -25.91 2.47 -16.79
C SER A 276 -25.73 3.03 -18.23
N PRO A 277 -26.81 3.51 -18.89
CA PRO A 277 -26.75 4.01 -20.27
C PRO A 277 -25.77 5.17 -20.50
N ASN A 278 -25.32 5.26 -21.76
CA ASN A 278 -24.37 6.16 -22.42
C ASN A 278 -23.60 7.24 -21.65
N ALA A 279 -22.29 7.12 -21.85
CA ALA A 279 -21.10 7.88 -21.50
C ALA A 279 -20.92 9.22 -22.24
N TYR A 280 -21.91 10.11 -22.25
CA TYR A 280 -21.63 11.45 -22.76
C TYR A 280 -20.89 12.25 -21.69
N ALA A 281 -19.90 13.07 -22.06
CA ALA A 281 -19.22 13.93 -21.10
C ALA A 281 -20.19 14.97 -20.47
N ASN A 282 -21.31 15.25 -21.15
CA ASN A 282 -22.33 16.22 -20.77
C ASN A 282 -23.71 15.79 -21.27
N ASP A 283 -24.76 16.31 -20.65
CA ASP A 283 -26.16 16.10 -21.07
C ASP A 283 -26.34 16.43 -22.55
N ILE A 284 -27.06 15.60 -23.28
CA ILE A 284 -27.40 15.87 -24.68
C ILE A 284 -28.78 16.51 -24.75
N ASN A 285 -28.87 17.69 -25.34
CA ASN A 285 -30.13 18.32 -25.69
C ASN A 285 -30.43 18.08 -27.17
N ILE A 286 -31.55 17.40 -27.46
CA ILE A 286 -32.06 17.22 -28.84
C ILE A 286 -33.34 18.02 -28.99
N THR A 287 -33.36 18.96 -29.94
CA THR A 287 -34.56 19.75 -30.27
C THR A 287 -35.19 19.22 -31.56
N ILE A 288 -36.45 18.79 -31.49
CA ILE A 288 -37.25 18.37 -32.66
C ILE A 288 -38.58 19.12 -32.62
N GLY A 289 -38.92 19.85 -33.68
CA GLY A 289 -40.19 20.57 -33.77
C GLY A 289 -40.42 21.65 -32.71
N GLY A 290 -39.34 22.23 -32.17
CA GLY A 290 -39.40 23.25 -31.11
C GLY A 290 -39.47 22.71 -29.68
N ALA A 291 -39.57 21.39 -29.50
CA ALA A 291 -39.46 20.74 -28.19
C ALA A 291 -38.03 20.22 -27.97
N THR A 292 -37.43 20.57 -26.83
CA THR A 292 -36.12 20.07 -26.42
C THR A 292 -36.28 18.90 -25.46
N LYS A 293 -35.66 17.76 -25.79
CA LYS A 293 -35.50 16.62 -24.89
C LYS A 293 -34.05 16.52 -24.44
N THR A 294 -33.84 16.57 -23.12
CA THR A 294 -32.54 16.37 -22.49
C THR A 294 -32.34 14.90 -22.17
N TYR A 295 -31.22 14.33 -22.60
CA TYR A 295 -30.76 13.00 -22.24
C TYR A 295 -29.61 13.16 -21.25
N LYS A 296 -29.88 12.82 -19.98
CA LYS A 296 -28.89 12.91 -18.90
C LYS A 296 -27.76 11.92 -19.09
N VAL A 297 -26.55 12.33 -18.73
CA VAL A 297 -25.37 11.45 -18.67
C VAL A 297 -25.56 10.39 -17.59
N GLY A 298 -25.39 9.11 -17.93
CA GLY A 298 -25.37 8.02 -16.96
C GLY A 298 -24.01 7.83 -16.28
N THR A 299 -23.98 7.03 -15.22
CA THR A 299 -22.78 6.83 -14.38
C THR A 299 -21.73 5.91 -15.01
N GLN A 300 -22.10 5.12 -16.02
CA GLN A 300 -21.34 3.99 -16.58
C GLN A 300 -21.01 2.88 -15.57
N ARG A 301 -21.65 2.87 -14.39
CA ARG A 301 -21.45 1.82 -13.40
C ARG A 301 -22.09 0.52 -13.89
N VAL A 302 -21.49 -0.60 -13.50
CA VAL A 302 -21.97 -1.94 -13.82
C VAL A 302 -22.71 -2.48 -12.61
N TRP A 303 -23.88 -3.08 -12.84
CA TRP A 303 -24.78 -3.60 -11.82
C TRP A 303 -25.18 -5.03 -12.16
N LEU A 304 -25.59 -5.81 -11.16
CA LEU A 304 -26.31 -7.06 -11.45
C LEU A 304 -27.66 -6.75 -12.12
N ASP A 305 -28.10 -7.62 -13.02
CA ASP A 305 -29.31 -7.42 -13.82
C ASP A 305 -30.63 -7.64 -13.05
N ARG A 306 -30.58 -8.26 -11.86
CA ARG A 306 -31.72 -8.54 -10.97
C ARG A 306 -31.33 -8.49 -9.49
N ASN A 307 -32.33 -8.35 -8.61
CA ASN A 307 -32.12 -8.32 -7.15
C ASN A 307 -31.52 -9.66 -6.70
N LEU A 308 -30.72 -9.65 -5.63
CA LEU A 308 -30.21 -10.89 -5.05
C LEU A 308 -31.37 -11.82 -4.66
N GLY A 309 -31.28 -13.09 -5.05
CA GLY A 309 -32.31 -14.11 -4.84
C GLY A 309 -33.39 -14.19 -5.91
N ALA A 310 -33.38 -13.29 -6.90
CA ALA A 310 -34.36 -13.30 -7.98
C ALA A 310 -34.04 -14.39 -9.01
N THR A 311 -35.07 -15.14 -9.43
CA THR A 311 -34.90 -16.22 -10.42
C THR A 311 -34.75 -15.71 -11.85
N ARG A 312 -35.21 -14.48 -12.13
CA ARG A 312 -35.17 -13.86 -13.46
C ARG A 312 -35.21 -12.34 -13.38
N VAL A 313 -34.77 -11.68 -14.45
CA VAL A 313 -35.01 -10.25 -14.67
C VAL A 313 -36.52 -9.99 -14.72
N CYS A 314 -36.95 -8.85 -14.17
CA CYS A 314 -38.36 -8.47 -14.11
C CYS A 314 -38.97 -8.36 -15.51
N LYS A 315 -40.14 -9.01 -15.69
CA LYS A 315 -40.96 -8.85 -16.89
C LYS A 315 -42.04 -7.78 -16.71
N ASP A 316 -42.48 -7.58 -15.48
CA ASP A 316 -43.47 -6.57 -15.08
C ASP A 316 -43.10 -5.99 -13.71
N LEU A 317 -43.70 -4.85 -13.35
CA LEU A 317 -43.47 -4.16 -12.07
C LEU A 317 -43.74 -5.06 -10.85
N ASN A 318 -44.81 -5.84 -10.87
CA ASN A 318 -45.26 -6.70 -9.77
C ASN A 318 -44.96 -8.20 -10.06
N ASP A 319 -43.78 -8.49 -10.60
CA ASP A 319 -43.33 -9.84 -10.93
C ASP A 319 -42.62 -10.52 -9.75
N SER A 320 -43.36 -11.32 -8.98
CA SER A 320 -42.83 -12.01 -7.79
C SER A 320 -41.57 -12.86 -8.03
N ALA A 321 -41.35 -13.33 -9.26
CA ALA A 321 -40.16 -14.11 -9.60
C ALA A 321 -38.87 -13.27 -9.65
N CYS A 322 -38.99 -11.94 -9.73
CA CYS A 322 -37.88 -11.00 -9.86
C CYS A 322 -37.62 -10.14 -8.62
N PHE A 323 -38.47 -10.24 -7.59
CA PHE A 323 -38.35 -9.41 -6.38
C PHE A 323 -37.03 -9.62 -5.64
N GLY A 324 -36.56 -10.87 -5.65
CA GLY A 324 -35.40 -11.27 -4.87
C GLY A 324 -35.75 -11.58 -3.41
N ASP A 325 -34.71 -11.66 -2.60
CA ASP A 325 -34.77 -11.91 -1.18
C ASP A 325 -34.81 -10.60 -0.36
N TYR A 326 -35.21 -10.69 0.90
CA TYR A 326 -35.48 -9.55 1.78
C TYR A 326 -34.50 -9.50 2.96
N TYR A 327 -33.37 -8.85 2.75
CA TYR A 327 -32.25 -8.82 3.70
C TYR A 327 -32.50 -7.85 4.85
N GLN A 328 -32.22 -8.31 6.07
CA GLN A 328 -32.05 -7.40 7.20
C GLN A 328 -30.70 -6.69 7.06
N TRP A 329 -30.69 -5.38 7.31
CA TRP A 329 -29.58 -4.53 6.91
C TRP A 329 -28.26 -4.96 7.55
N GLY A 330 -27.22 -5.12 6.74
CA GLY A 330 -25.88 -5.52 7.17
C GLY A 330 -25.67 -7.02 7.44
N ARG A 331 -26.74 -7.82 7.46
CA ARG A 331 -26.67 -9.25 7.80
C ARG A 331 -26.28 -10.08 6.57
N ASN A 332 -25.41 -11.06 6.76
CA ASN A 332 -25.08 -12.03 5.71
C ASN A 332 -26.25 -13.00 5.49
N THR A 333 -26.32 -13.60 4.31
CA THR A 333 -27.29 -14.64 3.98
C THR A 333 -27.10 -15.84 4.89
N ASP A 334 -28.15 -16.18 5.65
CA ASP A 334 -28.20 -17.35 6.53
C ASP A 334 -29.59 -18.03 6.47
N GLY A 335 -30.44 -17.61 5.54
CA GLY A 335 -31.82 -18.07 5.35
C GLY A 335 -32.88 -17.09 5.85
N HIS A 336 -32.51 -16.08 6.64
CA HIS A 336 -33.48 -15.09 7.14
C HIS A 336 -34.14 -14.27 6.03
N GLU A 337 -33.41 -14.06 4.94
CA GLU A 337 -33.80 -13.22 3.82
C GLU A 337 -34.97 -13.81 3.02
N LYS A 338 -35.19 -15.11 3.15
CA LYS A 338 -36.30 -15.81 2.49
C LYS A 338 -37.63 -15.37 3.10
N ILE A 339 -38.61 -15.07 2.24
CA ILE A 339 -39.97 -14.73 2.65
C ILE A 339 -40.64 -15.85 3.48
N THR A 340 -40.25 -17.10 3.24
CA THR A 340 -40.74 -18.29 3.95
C THR A 340 -40.04 -18.57 5.27
N SER A 341 -39.00 -17.80 5.63
CA SER A 341 -38.27 -18.04 6.87
C SER A 341 -39.14 -17.76 8.10
N SER A 342 -38.97 -18.60 9.13
CA SER A 342 -39.63 -18.39 10.42
C SER A 342 -39.16 -17.09 11.08
N THR A 343 -39.97 -16.58 12.00
CA THR A 343 -39.65 -15.34 12.72
C THR A 343 -39.27 -15.59 14.17
N ILE A 344 -38.55 -14.64 14.77
CA ILE A 344 -38.20 -14.64 16.19
C ILE A 344 -38.18 -13.20 16.71
N TYR A 345 -38.39 -12.99 18.01
CA TYR A 345 -38.31 -11.67 18.65
C TYR A 345 -36.98 -11.41 19.37
N THR A 346 -36.23 -12.47 19.67
CA THR A 346 -34.91 -12.37 20.30
C THR A 346 -33.94 -11.71 19.33
N LEU A 347 -33.36 -10.58 19.76
CA LEU A 347 -32.33 -9.87 19.00
C LEU A 347 -31.03 -10.69 18.93
N ALA A 348 -30.29 -10.53 17.83
CA ALA A 348 -29.00 -11.18 17.68
C ALA A 348 -27.96 -10.52 18.61
N ALA A 349 -27.18 -11.35 19.30
CA ALA A 349 -26.05 -10.87 20.11
C ALA A 349 -24.79 -10.59 19.26
N ASP A 350 -24.64 -11.30 18.13
CA ASP A 350 -23.50 -11.20 17.22
C ASP A 350 -23.99 -10.88 15.79
N ILE A 351 -23.23 -10.06 15.07
CA ILE A 351 -23.54 -9.62 13.71
C ILE A 351 -22.83 -10.43 12.62
N SER A 352 -21.81 -11.19 12.99
CA SER A 352 -21.00 -12.04 12.10
C SER A 352 -21.60 -13.43 11.94
N ASP A 353 -22.12 -14.00 13.03
CA ASP A 353 -22.88 -15.24 13.04
C ASP A 353 -24.07 -15.13 14.00
N VAL A 354 -25.28 -15.11 13.46
CA VAL A 354 -26.51 -15.04 14.25
C VAL A 354 -26.90 -16.41 14.83
N GLY A 355 -26.33 -17.50 14.32
CA GLY A 355 -26.59 -18.88 14.76
C GLY A 355 -27.94 -19.45 14.30
N HIS A 356 -28.71 -18.74 13.48
CA HIS A 356 -29.95 -19.25 12.87
C HIS A 356 -30.38 -18.47 11.62
N GLY A 357 -31.19 -19.09 10.76
CA GLY A 357 -31.78 -18.45 9.57
C GLY A 357 -33.15 -17.81 9.78
N LYS A 358 -33.51 -17.42 11.02
CA LYS A 358 -34.80 -16.76 11.30
C LYS A 358 -34.72 -15.25 11.09
N PHE A 359 -35.83 -14.67 10.65
CA PHE A 359 -36.01 -13.23 10.55
C PHE A 359 -36.35 -12.63 11.91
N ILE A 360 -35.60 -11.62 12.32
CA ILE A 360 -35.69 -11.05 13.65
C ILE A 360 -36.65 -9.87 13.60
N LYS A 361 -37.77 -10.03 14.30
CA LYS A 361 -38.76 -8.97 14.45
C LYS A 361 -38.33 -8.05 15.58
N SER A 362 -38.21 -6.76 15.29
CA SER A 362 -37.79 -5.75 16.26
C SER A 362 -38.98 -4.91 16.67
N ILE A 363 -39.65 -5.31 17.75
CA ILE A 363 -40.81 -4.59 18.31
C ILE A 363 -40.45 -3.83 19.60
N THR A 364 -39.38 -4.23 20.27
CA THR A 364 -38.98 -3.70 21.58
C THR A 364 -37.87 -2.66 21.48
N LYS A 365 -37.15 -2.60 20.35
CA LYS A 365 -36.04 -1.68 20.16
C LYS A 365 -36.50 -0.42 19.44
N TYR A 366 -36.19 0.74 20.00
CA TYR A 366 -36.67 2.04 19.51
C TYR A 366 -36.27 2.36 18.05
N ASN A 367 -35.08 1.96 17.63
CA ASN A 367 -34.59 2.16 16.27
C ASN A 367 -34.96 1.03 15.30
N TYR A 368 -35.69 0.01 15.77
CA TYR A 368 -36.09 -1.17 15.00
C TYR A 368 -34.91 -1.89 14.34
N ASP A 369 -33.86 -2.16 15.12
CA ASP A 369 -32.69 -2.96 14.72
C ASP A 369 -32.85 -4.42 15.13
N TRP A 370 -32.25 -5.35 14.38
CA TRP A 370 -32.33 -6.79 14.61
C TRP A 370 -31.27 -7.31 15.59
N THR A 371 -30.40 -6.44 16.08
CA THR A 371 -29.30 -6.75 17.00
C THR A 371 -29.07 -5.60 17.99
N ASP A 372 -28.47 -5.88 19.14
CA ASP A 372 -27.94 -4.89 20.09
C ASP A 372 -26.45 -4.57 19.90
N SER A 373 -25.81 -5.24 18.93
CA SER A 373 -24.44 -4.97 18.54
C SER A 373 -24.40 -4.01 17.35
N ASP A 374 -23.36 -3.17 17.28
CA ASP A 374 -23.13 -2.28 16.13
C ASP A 374 -24.30 -1.28 15.89
N ASP A 375 -24.77 -0.63 16.95
CA ASP A 375 -25.89 0.34 16.89
C ASP A 375 -25.64 1.51 15.93
N ASN A 376 -24.37 1.91 15.74
CA ASN A 376 -24.03 2.93 14.74
C ASN A 376 -23.99 2.36 13.31
N GLY A 377 -23.96 1.04 13.13
CA GLY A 377 -23.96 0.37 11.82
C GLY A 377 -22.62 0.34 11.09
N SER A 378 -21.52 0.80 11.69
CA SER A 378 -20.26 0.95 10.95
C SER A 378 -19.66 -0.39 10.52
N LYS A 379 -19.77 -1.43 11.36
CA LYS A 379 -19.25 -2.77 11.04
C LYS A 379 -20.06 -3.44 9.95
N ARG A 380 -21.39 -3.29 10.01
CA ARG A 380 -22.32 -3.83 9.01
C ARG A 380 -22.22 -3.11 7.66
N SER A 381 -22.03 -1.79 7.67
CA SER A 381 -21.71 -1.02 6.46
C SER A 381 -20.40 -1.51 5.84
N ALA A 382 -19.34 -1.65 6.64
CA ALA A 382 -18.06 -2.18 6.17
C ALA A 382 -18.18 -3.60 5.60
N ASN A 383 -19.01 -4.46 6.20
CA ASN A 383 -19.28 -5.79 5.68
C ASN A 383 -19.98 -5.75 4.31
N TRP A 384 -20.98 -4.89 4.13
CA TRP A 384 -21.70 -4.73 2.86
C TRP A 384 -20.92 -4.00 1.77
N SER A 385 -19.84 -3.30 2.14
CA SER A 385 -18.89 -2.68 1.22
C SER A 385 -17.75 -3.61 0.78
N LYS A 386 -17.66 -4.84 1.30
CA LYS A 386 -16.63 -5.80 0.86
C LYS A 386 -16.88 -6.25 -0.57
N THR A 387 -15.78 -6.42 -1.31
CA THR A 387 -15.75 -6.82 -2.72
C THR A 387 -15.06 -8.17 -2.92
N ASP A 388 -14.66 -8.85 -1.85
CA ASP A 388 -13.98 -10.15 -1.88
C ASP A 388 -14.95 -11.35 -2.00
N GLY A 389 -16.24 -11.09 -2.15
CA GLY A 389 -17.28 -12.12 -2.18
C GLY A 389 -17.61 -12.74 -0.81
N THR A 390 -17.05 -12.24 0.29
CA THR A 390 -17.39 -12.76 1.64
C THR A 390 -18.70 -12.21 2.19
N SER A 391 -19.27 -11.20 1.54
CA SER A 391 -20.53 -10.55 1.89
C SER A 391 -21.73 -11.17 1.15
N ILE A 392 -22.81 -10.39 0.98
CA ILE A 392 -24.01 -10.83 0.25
C ILE A 392 -23.87 -10.69 -1.27
N CYS A 393 -22.96 -9.83 -1.74
CA CYS A 393 -22.65 -9.62 -3.15
C CYS A 393 -21.48 -10.52 -3.60
N PRO A 394 -21.44 -10.90 -4.89
CA PRO A 394 -20.35 -11.71 -5.43
C PRO A 394 -19.03 -10.92 -5.51
N ALA A 395 -17.91 -11.61 -5.72
CA ALA A 395 -16.59 -10.98 -5.79
C ALA A 395 -16.53 -9.90 -6.89
N GLY A 396 -15.88 -8.76 -6.60
CA GLY A 396 -15.87 -7.55 -7.43
C GLY A 396 -17.14 -6.70 -7.34
N TYR A 397 -18.16 -7.13 -6.58
CA TYR A 397 -19.40 -6.38 -6.36
C TYR A 397 -19.65 -6.15 -4.88
N ARG A 398 -20.39 -5.09 -4.57
CA ARG A 398 -20.83 -4.74 -3.21
C ARG A 398 -22.23 -4.15 -3.22
N VAL A 399 -22.79 -3.93 -2.03
CA VAL A 399 -24.04 -3.18 -1.89
C VAL A 399 -23.75 -1.70 -2.19
N PRO A 400 -24.56 -1.03 -3.02
CA PRO A 400 -24.33 0.36 -3.39
C PRO A 400 -24.49 1.29 -2.20
N THR A 401 -23.82 2.43 -2.24
CA THR A 401 -24.10 3.54 -1.33
C THR A 401 -25.38 4.27 -1.76
N VAL A 402 -25.95 5.08 -0.86
CA VAL A 402 -27.09 5.92 -1.22
C VAL A 402 -26.71 6.94 -2.30
N ASP A 403 -25.47 7.44 -2.31
CA ASP A 403 -25.00 8.41 -3.30
C ASP A 403 -24.91 7.78 -4.70
N GLU A 404 -24.49 6.53 -4.79
CA GLU A 404 -24.51 5.78 -6.05
C GLU A 404 -25.95 5.58 -6.54
N LEU A 405 -26.90 5.26 -5.66
CA LEU A 405 -28.31 5.19 -6.03
C LEU A 405 -28.87 6.55 -6.44
N ILE A 406 -28.53 7.63 -5.74
CA ILE A 406 -28.92 9.00 -6.11
C ILE A 406 -28.43 9.33 -7.51
N ALA A 407 -27.16 9.03 -7.81
CA ALA A 407 -26.58 9.27 -9.13
C ALA A 407 -27.36 8.53 -10.22
N GLU A 408 -27.68 7.24 -10.02
CA GLU A 408 -28.44 6.47 -11.01
C GLU A 408 -29.88 6.94 -11.19
N ILE A 409 -30.58 7.33 -10.13
CA ILE A 409 -32.00 7.71 -10.22
C ILE A 409 -32.16 9.14 -10.74
N SER A 410 -31.23 10.04 -10.42
CA SER A 410 -31.28 11.45 -10.87
C SER A 410 -31.26 11.62 -12.40
N VAL A 411 -30.75 10.63 -13.13
CA VAL A 411 -30.73 10.66 -14.61
C VAL A 411 -32.12 10.47 -15.22
N LEU A 412 -33.08 9.96 -14.45
CA LEU A 412 -34.45 9.70 -14.90
C LEU A 412 -35.34 10.94 -14.83
N GLY A 413 -34.99 11.90 -13.96
CA GLY A 413 -35.74 13.14 -13.79
C GLY A 413 -35.68 13.67 -12.35
N GLU A 414 -36.45 14.74 -12.11
CA GLU A 414 -36.62 15.31 -10.77
C GLU A 414 -37.33 14.30 -9.84
N ALA A 415 -36.92 14.25 -8.57
CA ALA A 415 -37.36 13.23 -7.61
C ALA A 415 -38.89 13.14 -7.45
N ASP A 416 -39.61 14.26 -7.54
CA ASP A 416 -41.07 14.31 -7.42
C ASP A 416 -41.80 13.80 -8.67
N ALA A 417 -41.11 13.77 -9.82
CA ALA A 417 -41.68 13.36 -11.10
C ALA A 417 -41.38 11.90 -11.45
N VAL A 418 -40.33 11.32 -10.87
CA VAL A 418 -39.93 9.92 -11.12
C VAL A 418 -40.82 8.97 -10.33
N ASP A 419 -41.41 8.00 -11.02
CA ASP A 419 -42.25 6.95 -10.43
C ASP A 419 -41.68 5.54 -10.63
N SER A 420 -42.42 4.53 -10.14
CA SER A 420 -41.98 3.14 -10.26
C SER A 420 -41.87 2.66 -11.73
N ALA A 421 -42.71 3.17 -12.64
CA ALA A 421 -42.69 2.80 -14.04
C ALA A 421 -41.44 3.36 -14.75
N ASP A 422 -41.02 4.57 -14.41
CA ASP A 422 -39.77 5.15 -14.92
C ASP A 422 -38.56 4.29 -14.55
N VAL A 423 -38.46 3.88 -13.28
CA VAL A 423 -37.32 3.08 -12.81
C VAL A 423 -37.38 1.64 -13.31
N PHE A 424 -38.57 1.09 -13.50
CA PHE A 424 -38.74 -0.21 -14.16
C PHE A 424 -38.34 -0.19 -15.64
N ASN A 425 -38.62 0.92 -16.34
CA ASN A 425 -38.21 1.10 -17.73
C ASN A 425 -36.73 1.53 -17.88
N SER A 426 -36.06 1.87 -16.77
CA SER A 426 -34.62 2.14 -16.74
C SER A 426 -33.79 0.86 -16.89
N PHE A 427 -32.47 1.02 -16.98
CA PHE A 427 -31.54 -0.11 -17.06
C PHE A 427 -31.54 -1.00 -15.81
N LEU A 428 -31.93 -0.46 -14.64
CA LEU A 428 -31.98 -1.20 -13.37
C LEU A 428 -33.19 -2.15 -13.29
N LYS A 429 -34.26 -1.84 -14.03
CA LYS A 429 -35.53 -2.60 -14.04
C LYS A 429 -36.02 -2.97 -12.63
N LEU A 430 -36.06 -1.98 -11.71
CA LEU A 430 -36.44 -2.26 -10.33
C LEU A 430 -37.96 -2.55 -10.22
N PRO A 431 -38.36 -3.65 -9.57
CA PRO A 431 -39.77 -3.99 -9.35
C PRO A 431 -40.35 -3.32 -8.10
N THR A 432 -41.68 -3.29 -8.01
CA THR A 432 -42.41 -2.95 -6.78
C THR A 432 -42.48 -4.14 -5.82
N ALA A 433 -41.29 -4.57 -5.38
CA ALA A 433 -41.03 -5.81 -4.66
C ALA A 433 -41.53 -5.86 -3.21
N ALA A 434 -42.23 -4.82 -2.72
CA ALA A 434 -42.65 -4.76 -1.33
C ALA A 434 -41.47 -4.77 -0.33
N PHE A 435 -41.78 -4.87 0.95
CA PHE A 435 -40.79 -5.17 1.98
C PHE A 435 -41.30 -6.17 3.00
N ARG A 436 -40.36 -6.79 3.72
CA ARG A 436 -40.69 -7.62 4.88
C ARG A 436 -40.67 -6.79 6.15
N ASN A 437 -41.83 -6.65 6.76
CA ASN A 437 -42.05 -5.75 7.89
C ASN A 437 -41.37 -6.24 9.17
N SER A 438 -40.63 -5.36 9.84
CA SER A 438 -39.87 -5.66 11.06
C SER A 438 -40.73 -6.00 12.29
N PHE A 439 -42.02 -5.67 12.31
CA PHE A 439 -42.91 -5.94 13.44
C PHE A 439 -43.69 -7.24 13.28
N SER A 440 -44.23 -7.47 12.07
CA SER A 440 -45.07 -8.64 11.78
C SER A 440 -44.26 -9.81 11.18
N GLY A 441 -43.17 -9.51 10.48
CA GLY A 441 -42.43 -10.46 9.65
C GLY A 441 -43.17 -10.83 8.35
N SER A 442 -44.27 -10.14 8.03
CA SER A 442 -45.05 -10.34 6.81
C SER A 442 -44.57 -9.42 5.69
N LEU A 443 -44.81 -9.82 4.44
CA LEU A 443 -44.61 -8.96 3.28
C LEU A 443 -45.72 -7.90 3.20
N GLN A 444 -45.35 -6.65 2.95
CA GLN A 444 -46.28 -5.51 2.88
C GLN A 444 -45.97 -4.62 1.67
N GLU A 445 -47.02 -3.95 1.16
CA GLU A 445 -46.93 -2.92 0.11
C GLU A 445 -46.51 -3.44 -1.28
N GLN A 446 -46.88 -4.69 -1.55
CA GLN A 446 -46.59 -5.32 -2.83
C GLN A 446 -47.33 -4.60 -3.96
N GLY A 447 -46.63 -4.31 -5.05
CA GLY A 447 -47.20 -3.61 -6.18
C GLY A 447 -47.31 -2.08 -6.01
N LEU A 448 -46.89 -1.52 -4.86
CA LEU A 448 -47.04 -0.10 -4.54
C LEU A 448 -45.71 0.66 -4.43
N TRP A 449 -44.65 -0.02 -3.98
CA TRP A 449 -43.37 0.63 -3.72
C TRP A 449 -42.19 -0.20 -4.19
N VAL A 450 -41.21 0.49 -4.77
CA VAL A 450 -39.85 -0.02 -4.97
C VAL A 450 -39.08 0.20 -3.67
N TYR A 451 -38.39 -0.83 -3.19
CA TYR A 451 -37.46 -0.74 -2.06
C TYR A 451 -36.10 -1.30 -2.46
N LEU A 452 -35.04 -0.61 -2.06
CA LEU A 452 -33.68 -1.13 -2.19
C LEU A 452 -32.81 -0.65 -1.05
N TRP A 453 -32.15 -1.58 -0.37
CA TRP A 453 -31.16 -1.23 0.62
C TRP A 453 -29.90 -0.63 -0.02
N SER A 454 -29.33 0.38 0.64
CA SER A 454 -27.95 0.82 0.42
C SER A 454 -27.04 0.38 1.57
N SER A 455 -25.72 0.45 1.40
CA SER A 455 -24.72 0.24 2.46
C SER A 455 -24.52 1.47 3.36
N SER A 456 -25.22 2.58 3.08
CA SER A 456 -25.04 3.84 3.80
C SER A 456 -25.77 3.85 5.15
N VAL A 457 -25.08 4.39 6.15
CA VAL A 457 -25.56 4.54 7.53
C VAL A 457 -26.21 5.90 7.75
N TYR A 458 -27.25 5.96 8.58
CA TYR A 458 -27.78 7.21 9.12
C TYR A 458 -28.08 7.07 10.61
N LEU A 459 -27.17 7.52 11.47
CA LEU A 459 -27.27 7.38 12.92
C LEU A 459 -27.55 5.90 13.31
N ALA A 460 -28.63 5.67 14.07
CA ALA A 460 -29.07 4.34 14.50
C ALA A 460 -29.94 3.60 13.45
N ARG A 461 -30.03 4.13 12.23
CA ARG A 461 -30.79 3.60 11.09
C ARG A 461 -29.89 3.48 9.86
N SER A 462 -30.46 3.06 8.74
CA SER A 462 -29.75 2.95 7.47
C SER A 462 -30.54 3.55 6.33
N LYS A 463 -29.83 3.89 5.26
CA LYS A 463 -30.38 4.52 4.05
C LYS A 463 -30.89 3.48 3.07
N ASP A 464 -32.03 3.76 2.48
CA ASP A 464 -32.64 2.98 1.40
C ASP A 464 -33.21 3.88 0.31
N LEU A 465 -33.40 3.31 -0.88
CA LEU A 465 -34.17 3.90 -1.96
C LEU A 465 -35.62 3.42 -1.84
N THR A 466 -36.55 4.37 -1.84
CA THR A 466 -37.99 4.14 -1.92
C THR A 466 -38.59 4.93 -3.07
N ILE A 467 -39.47 4.30 -3.85
CA ILE A 467 -40.16 4.97 -4.96
C ILE A 467 -41.61 4.52 -4.98
N LEU A 468 -42.53 5.47 -4.91
CA LEU A 468 -43.97 5.22 -4.95
C LEU A 468 -44.47 5.05 -6.40
N THR A 469 -45.49 4.22 -6.61
CA THR A 469 -46.09 3.98 -7.93
C THR A 469 -46.64 5.23 -8.64
N TYR A 470 -47.04 6.27 -7.90
CA TYR A 470 -47.63 7.50 -8.46
C TYR A 470 -46.75 8.74 -8.24
N GLY A 471 -45.43 8.53 -8.18
CA GLY A 471 -44.43 9.59 -8.08
C GLY A 471 -43.89 9.77 -6.66
N GLY A 472 -42.59 10.07 -6.56
CA GLY A 472 -41.90 10.40 -5.32
C GLY A 472 -40.76 9.44 -5.02
N VAL A 473 -39.55 9.84 -5.39
CA VAL A 473 -38.30 9.20 -4.96
C VAL A 473 -37.91 9.72 -3.59
N SER A 474 -37.61 8.80 -2.67
CA SER A 474 -37.15 9.14 -1.32
C SER A 474 -35.97 8.27 -0.90
N TYR A 475 -34.98 8.91 -0.30
CA TYR A 475 -33.78 8.29 0.29
C TYR A 475 -33.95 8.21 1.81
N ALA A 476 -34.83 7.30 2.23
CA ALA A 476 -35.38 7.23 3.56
C ALA A 476 -34.37 6.73 4.62
N ASN A 477 -34.74 6.86 5.89
CA ASN A 477 -33.98 6.37 7.03
C ASN A 477 -34.79 5.27 7.73
N ASN A 478 -34.55 4.02 7.40
CA ASN A 478 -35.33 2.89 7.89
C ASN A 478 -34.62 2.06 8.95
N GLY A 479 -35.43 1.41 9.78
CA GLY A 479 -34.97 0.48 10.80
C GLY A 479 -34.31 -0.74 10.16
N ARG A 480 -33.16 -1.14 10.70
CA ARG A 480 -32.31 -2.18 10.09
C ARG A 480 -32.94 -3.58 10.11
N ALA A 481 -33.95 -3.81 10.97
CA ALA A 481 -34.70 -5.06 11.01
C ALA A 481 -35.70 -5.24 9.87
N SER A 482 -36.00 -4.20 9.07
CA SER A 482 -36.81 -4.36 7.87
C SER A 482 -36.05 -5.17 6.82
N GLY A 483 -36.74 -6.09 6.17
CA GLY A 483 -36.17 -6.87 5.07
C GLY A 483 -36.44 -6.18 3.74
N TYR A 484 -35.42 -5.63 3.09
CA TYR A 484 -35.54 -5.04 1.74
C TYR A 484 -34.69 -5.81 0.72
N PRO A 485 -35.08 -5.77 -0.56
CA PRO A 485 -34.23 -6.24 -1.64
C PRO A 485 -32.89 -5.50 -1.71
N VAL A 486 -31.89 -6.17 -2.29
CA VAL A 486 -30.56 -5.62 -2.54
C VAL A 486 -30.18 -5.85 -4.00
N ARG A 487 -29.57 -4.84 -4.63
CA ARG A 487 -28.92 -4.94 -5.93
C ARG A 487 -27.46 -4.61 -5.79
N CYS A 488 -26.57 -5.47 -6.28
CA CYS A 488 -25.13 -5.21 -6.18
C CYS A 488 -24.62 -4.37 -7.35
N ILE A 489 -23.68 -3.48 -7.03
CA ILE A 489 -22.92 -2.65 -7.98
C ILE A 489 -21.47 -3.16 -8.02
N LYS A 490 -20.85 -3.13 -9.20
CA LYS A 490 -19.43 -3.45 -9.39
C LYS A 490 -18.59 -2.34 -8.78
N ASP A 491 -17.56 -2.68 -8.02
CA ASP A 491 -16.68 -1.69 -7.40
C ASP A 491 -15.79 -0.98 -8.42
#